data_AF-A0A3S2TIW7-F1
#
_entry.id   AF-A0A3S2TIW7-F1
#
_cell.length_a   1.000
_cell.length_b   1.000
_cell.length_c   1.000
_cell.angle_alpha   90.00
_cell.angle_beta   90.00
_cell.angle_gamma   90.00
#
_symmetry.space_group_name_H-M   'P 1'
#
loop_
_entity.id
_entity.type
_entity.pdbx_description
1 polymer ?
#
loop_
_entity_poly.entity_id
_entity_poly.type
_entity_poly.pdbx_seq_one_letter_code
_entity_poly.pdbx_strand_id
1 'polypeptide(L)'
;MKSVVAEFELIESLKGNSEEIKKLYSRFGRGDCGIPLNVGWQYIVYTNDGVISVCSGSRPYPGKENDDGYTEAVRAYIKNGTDFNTEDFFFIVPSDIECEN
;
A
#
# COMPACT_ATOMS: atom_id res chain seq x y z
N MET A 1 19.82 3.94 13.39
CA MET A 1 18.96 4.55 12.35
C MET A 1 17.53 4.39 12.82
N LYS A 2 16.78 5.48 13.03
CA LYS A 2 15.39 5.40 13.51
C LYS A 2 14.48 5.07 12.32
N SER A 3 13.47 4.24 12.51
CA SER A 3 12.45 3.90 11.50
C SER A 3 11.07 4.29 12.02
N VAL A 4 10.14 4.58 11.12
CA VAL A 4 8.71 4.69 11.44
C VAL A 4 8.18 3.28 11.61
N VAL A 5 7.61 3.01 12.77
CA VAL A 5 6.97 1.74 13.08
C VAL A 5 5.48 1.98 13.21
N ALA A 6 4.68 1.25 12.45
CA ALA A 6 3.22 1.31 12.51
C ALA A 6 2.65 -0.04 12.93
N GLU A 7 1.69 0.01 13.85
CA GLU A 7 0.74 -1.07 14.05
C GLU A 7 -0.41 -0.86 13.05
N PHE A 8 -0.98 -1.96 12.54
CA PHE A 8 -2.00 -1.89 11.50
C PHE A 8 -3.10 -2.91 11.76
N GLU A 9 -4.27 -2.61 11.21
CA GLU A 9 -5.38 -3.56 11.10
C GLU A 9 -5.37 -4.14 9.69
N LEU A 10 -5.34 -5.48 9.59
CA LEU A 10 -5.45 -6.15 8.31
C LEU A 10 -6.90 -6.12 7.84
N ILE A 11 -7.17 -5.35 6.79
CA ILE A 11 -8.49 -5.32 6.14
C ILE A 11 -8.63 -6.56 5.24
N GLU A 12 -7.63 -6.82 4.41
CA GLU A 12 -7.67 -7.88 3.42
C GLU A 12 -6.27 -8.37 3.04
N SER A 13 -6.12 -9.68 2.82
CA SER A 13 -4.92 -10.28 2.23
C SER A 13 -5.20 -10.76 0.81
N LEU A 14 -4.45 -10.24 -0.17
CA LEU A 14 -4.52 -10.67 -1.56
C LEU A 14 -3.63 -11.89 -1.84
N LYS A 15 -2.50 -12.01 -1.10
CA LYS A 15 -1.53 -13.10 -1.25
C LYS A 15 -0.74 -13.31 0.03
N GLY A 16 -0.54 -14.58 0.38
CA GLY A 16 0.30 -14.98 1.52
C GLY A 16 -0.44 -14.93 2.86
N ASN A 17 0.24 -15.37 3.92
CA ASN A 17 -0.26 -15.29 5.29
C ASN A 17 0.33 -14.04 5.97
N SER A 18 -0.53 -13.08 6.30
CA SER A 18 -0.16 -11.83 6.97
C SER A 18 -0.27 -11.89 8.49
N GLU A 19 -0.78 -12.98 9.08
CA GLU A 19 -0.97 -13.12 10.53
C GLU A 19 0.35 -13.06 11.33
N GLU A 20 1.46 -13.40 10.68
CA GLU A 20 2.79 -13.34 11.29
C GLU A 20 3.34 -11.90 11.35
N ILE A 21 2.83 -11.01 10.51
CA ILE A 21 3.29 -9.61 10.41
C ILE A 21 2.41 -8.75 11.32
N LYS A 22 2.97 -8.30 12.44
CA LYS A 22 2.24 -7.48 13.43
C LYS A 22 2.53 -5.98 13.31
N LYS A 23 3.65 -5.63 12.67
CA LYS A 23 4.14 -4.25 12.56
C LYS A 23 4.73 -4.02 11.19
N LEU A 24 4.55 -2.80 10.68
CA LEU A 24 5.21 -2.31 9.49
C LEU A 24 6.35 -1.38 9.88
N TYR A 25 7.48 -1.56 9.20
CA TYR A 25 8.67 -0.75 9.37
C TYR A 25 8.92 -0.01 8.07
N SER A 26 8.91 1.32 8.13
CA SER A 26 9.36 2.15 7.03
C SER A 26 10.39 3.17 7.47
N ARG A 27 11.06 3.78 6.50
CA ARG A 27 11.92 4.94 6.75
C ARG A 27 11.08 6.23 6.74
N PHE A 28 11.67 7.40 6.92
CA PHE A 28 10.92 8.65 7.19
C PHE A 28 10.31 9.33 5.95
N GLY A 29 10.71 9.00 4.72
CA GLY A 29 10.11 9.57 3.52
C GLY A 29 10.92 9.38 2.24
N ARG A 30 10.58 10.08 1.16
CA ARG A 30 11.22 9.85 -0.16
C ARG A 30 12.75 9.99 -0.14
N GLY A 31 13.30 10.90 0.67
CA GLY A 31 14.75 11.10 0.79
C GLY A 31 15.51 9.91 1.38
N ASP A 32 14.85 9.03 2.12
CA ASP A 32 15.43 7.80 2.67
C ASP A 32 14.71 6.54 2.17
N CYS A 33 13.95 6.65 1.07
CA CYS A 33 13.10 5.60 0.49
C CYS A 33 11.97 5.12 1.41
N GLY A 34 11.65 5.86 2.45
CA GLY A 34 10.53 5.60 3.35
C GLY A 34 9.17 5.97 2.77
N ILE A 35 8.15 5.29 3.28
CA ILE A 35 6.74 5.61 3.04
C ILE A 35 6.20 6.18 4.36
N PRO A 36 5.72 7.43 4.38
CA PRO A 36 5.08 7.99 5.56
C PRO A 36 3.76 7.25 5.83
N LEU A 37 3.62 6.76 7.06
CA LEU A 37 2.44 6.04 7.53
C LEU A 37 1.61 6.96 8.44
N ASN A 38 0.39 7.24 8.01
CA ASN A 38 -0.56 8.09 8.71
C ASN A 38 -1.63 7.22 9.38
N VAL A 39 -1.97 7.55 10.62
CA VAL A 39 -3.03 6.85 11.36
C VAL A 39 -4.38 7.12 10.70
N GLY A 40 -5.20 6.08 10.54
CA GLY A 40 -6.52 6.15 9.92
C GLY A 40 -6.53 6.06 8.39
N TRP A 41 -5.36 5.94 7.76
CA TRP A 41 -5.25 5.76 6.31
C TRP A 41 -5.15 4.29 5.95
N GLN A 42 -5.67 3.93 4.77
CA GLN A 42 -5.49 2.60 4.19
C GLN A 42 -4.29 2.58 3.25
N TYR A 43 -3.65 1.43 3.11
CA TYR A 43 -2.46 1.24 2.30
C TYR A 43 -2.52 -0.10 1.57
N ILE A 44 -2.02 -0.13 0.33
CA ILE A 44 -1.63 -1.38 -0.31
C ILE A 44 -0.19 -1.65 0.11
N VAL A 45 0.02 -2.83 0.70
CA VAL A 45 1.30 -3.21 1.28
C VAL A 45 1.83 -4.47 0.62
N TYR A 46 3.07 -4.39 0.15
CA TYR A 46 3.86 -5.52 -0.36
C TYR A 46 5.07 -5.71 0.54
N THR A 47 5.09 -6.83 1.26
CA THR A 47 6.19 -7.16 2.16
C THR A 47 6.23 -8.66 2.45
N ASN A 48 7.42 -9.15 2.81
CA ASN A 48 7.61 -10.53 3.29
C ASN A 48 7.97 -10.58 4.78
N ASP A 49 8.45 -9.46 5.34
CA ASP A 49 9.05 -9.39 6.69
C ASP A 49 8.54 -8.18 7.50
N GLY A 50 7.56 -7.44 6.97
CA GLY A 50 7.03 -6.22 7.56
C GLY A 50 7.83 -4.97 7.21
N VAL A 51 8.93 -5.06 6.47
CA VAL A 51 9.67 -3.89 6.00
C VAL A 51 9.08 -3.40 4.68
N ILE A 52 8.79 -2.10 4.59
CA ILE A 52 8.25 -1.45 3.39
C ILE A 52 9.05 -0.20 3.04
N SER A 53 9.15 0.06 1.74
CA SER A 53 9.83 1.21 1.15
C SER A 53 9.18 1.60 -0.16
N VAL A 54 9.51 2.77 -0.71
CA VAL A 54 9.01 3.20 -2.03
C VAL A 54 9.31 2.16 -3.14
N CYS A 55 10.38 1.38 -3.01
CA CYS A 55 10.75 0.34 -3.97
C CYS A 55 9.91 -0.94 -3.83
N SER A 56 9.22 -1.14 -2.70
CA SER A 56 8.29 -2.26 -2.53
C SER A 56 7.01 -2.11 -3.35
N GLY A 57 6.75 -0.91 -3.89
CA GLY A 57 5.47 -0.57 -4.53
C GLY A 57 4.33 -0.33 -3.54
N SER A 58 4.58 -0.42 -2.23
CA SER A 58 3.59 -0.09 -1.20
C SER A 58 3.24 1.40 -1.26
N ARG A 59 1.96 1.73 -1.11
CA ARG A 59 1.44 3.10 -1.29
C ARG A 59 0.10 3.30 -0.58
N PRO A 60 -0.32 4.55 -0.33
CA PRO A 60 -1.67 4.83 0.12
C PRO A 60 -2.71 4.20 -0.78
N TYR A 61 -3.78 3.68 -0.18
CA TYR A 61 -4.94 3.12 -0.84
C TYR A 61 -6.13 4.05 -0.59
N PRO A 62 -6.86 4.50 -1.62
CA PRO A 62 -7.94 5.47 -1.49
C PRO A 62 -9.23 4.86 -0.92
N GLY A 63 -9.22 3.58 -0.56
CA GLY A 63 -10.39 2.84 -0.12
C GLY A 63 -11.04 2.05 -1.26
N LYS A 64 -11.88 1.08 -0.89
CA LYS A 64 -12.53 0.16 -1.83
C LYS A 64 -13.54 0.87 -2.74
N GLU A 65 -14.17 1.92 -2.23
CA GLU A 65 -15.10 2.78 -2.95
C GLU A 65 -14.43 3.57 -4.10
N ASN A 66 -13.12 3.79 -4.00
CA ASN A 66 -12.31 4.52 -4.98
C ASN A 66 -11.30 3.60 -5.70
N ASP A 67 -11.46 2.28 -5.56
CA ASP A 67 -10.66 1.29 -6.25
C ASP A 67 -11.21 1.10 -7.66
N ASP A 68 -10.47 1.56 -8.65
CA ASP A 68 -10.83 1.54 -10.07
C ASP A 68 -10.63 0.16 -10.74
N GLY A 69 -10.68 -0.90 -9.94
CA GLY A 69 -10.50 -2.28 -10.37
C GLY A 69 -9.10 -2.82 -10.15
N TYR A 70 -8.21 -2.07 -9.50
CA TYR A 70 -6.84 -2.50 -9.22
C TYR A 70 -6.82 -3.81 -8.44
N THR A 71 -7.59 -3.91 -7.35
CA THR A 71 -7.58 -5.12 -6.52
C THR A 71 -8.10 -6.34 -7.28
N GLU A 72 -9.07 -6.17 -8.18
CA GLU A 72 -9.57 -7.24 -9.04
C GLU A 72 -8.53 -7.68 -10.07
N ALA A 73 -7.83 -6.73 -10.70
CA ALA A 73 -6.73 -7.02 -11.61
C ALA A 73 -5.59 -7.78 -10.92
N VAL A 74 -5.21 -7.36 -9.71
CA VAL A 74 -4.21 -8.07 -8.88
C VAL A 74 -4.66 -9.50 -8.59
N ARG A 75 -5.94 -9.73 -8.22
CA ARG A 75 -6.47 -11.09 -8.01
C ARG A 75 -6.45 -11.93 -9.27
N ALA A 76 -6.84 -11.36 -10.41
CA ALA A 76 -6.80 -12.04 -11.68
C ALA A 76 -5.37 -12.49 -11.99
N TYR A 77 -4.40 -11.57 -11.93
CA TYR A 77 -2.98 -11.88 -12.12
C TYR A 77 -2.48 -13.00 -11.19
N ILE A 78 -2.80 -12.94 -9.89
CA ILE A 78 -2.41 -13.99 -8.94
C ILE A 78 -3.02 -15.36 -9.32
N LYS A 79 -4.25 -15.38 -9.81
CA LYS A 79 -4.99 -16.62 -10.11
C LYS A 79 -4.60 -17.24 -11.45
N ASN A 80 -4.40 -16.44 -12.48
CA ASN A 80 -4.29 -16.91 -13.86
C ASN A 80 -3.10 -16.31 -14.65
N GLY A 81 -2.31 -15.42 -14.06
CA GLY A 81 -1.17 -14.78 -14.71
C GLY A 81 -1.54 -13.76 -15.80
N THR A 82 -2.78 -13.24 -15.80
CA THR A 82 -3.20 -12.19 -16.73
C THR A 82 -2.49 -10.89 -16.39
N ASP A 83 -1.55 -10.48 -17.23
CA ASP A 83 -0.84 -9.20 -17.10
C ASP A 83 -1.82 -8.02 -17.15
N PHE A 84 -1.48 -6.99 -16.38
CA PHE A 84 -2.16 -5.70 -16.38
C PHE A 84 -1.12 -4.60 -16.19
N ASN A 85 -1.38 -3.41 -16.74
CA ASN A 85 -0.51 -2.27 -16.50
C ASN A 85 -0.95 -1.55 -15.22
N THR A 86 -0.05 -1.38 -14.26
CA THR A 86 -0.34 -0.66 -13.01
C THR A 86 -0.61 0.82 -13.21
N GLU A 87 -0.22 1.39 -14.36
CA GLU A 87 -0.49 2.79 -14.74
C GLU A 87 -1.92 3.02 -15.22
N ASP A 88 -2.66 1.95 -15.55
CA ASP A 88 -4.08 2.05 -15.93
C ASP A 88 -4.96 2.35 -14.71
N PHE A 89 -4.39 2.24 -13.50
CA PHE A 89 -5.08 2.41 -12.23
C PHE A 89 -4.61 3.69 -11.51
N PHE A 90 -5.55 4.58 -11.22
CA PHE A 90 -5.33 5.84 -10.54
C PHE A 90 -5.81 5.76 -9.09
N PHE A 91 -4.84 5.78 -8.17
CA PHE A 91 -5.12 6.07 -6.77
C PHE A 91 -5.13 7.58 -6.58
N ILE A 92 -6.31 8.18 -6.40
CA ILE A 92 -6.39 9.56 -5.91
C ILE A 92 -5.91 9.55 -4.47
N VAL A 93 -4.70 10.04 -4.22
CA VAL A 93 -4.21 10.17 -2.85
C VAL A 93 -5.00 11.31 -2.20
N PRO A 94 -5.53 11.15 -0.97
CA PRO A 94 -6.28 12.22 -0.30
C PRO A 94 -5.51 13.54 -0.17
N SER A 95 -4.17 13.55 -0.29
CA SER A 95 -3.37 14.77 -0.34
C SER A 95 -3.60 15.65 -1.56
N ASP A 96 -4.14 15.10 -2.65
CA ASP A 96 -4.44 15.86 -3.87
C ASP A 96 -5.80 16.59 -3.79
N ILE A 97 -6.55 16.38 -2.69
CA ILE A 97 -7.85 17.01 -2.41
C ILE A 97 -7.72 18.26 -1.52
N GLU A 98 -6.53 18.53 -0.96
CA GLU A 98 -6.30 19.70 -0.09
C GLU A 98 -5.27 20.66 -0.69
N CYS A 99 -5.66 21.43 -1.71
CA CYS A 99 -5.05 22.73 -2.05
C CYS A 99 -5.98 23.59 -2.95
N GLU A 100 -7.31 23.50 -2.78
CA GLU A 100 -8.24 24.53 -3.26
C GLU A 100 -9.18 24.91 -2.12
N ASN A 101 -8.72 25.83 -1.27
CA ASN A 101 -9.53 26.81 -0.53
C ASN A 101 -8.64 27.92 0.02
#